data_AF-A0A7S2BXE9-F1
#
_entry.id   AF-A0A7S2BXE9-F1
#
_cell.length_a   1.000
_cell.length_b   1.000
_cell.length_c   1.000
_cell.angle_alpha   90.00
_cell.angle_beta   90.00
_cell.angle_gamma   90.00
#
_symmetry.space_group_name_H-M   'P 1'
#
loop_
_entity.id
_entity.type
_entity.pdbx_description
1 polymer ?
#
loop_
_entity_poly.entity_id
_entity_poly.type
_entity_poly.pdbx_seq_one_letter_code
_entity_poly.pdbx_strand_id
1 'polypeptide(L)'
;IIHRPLVFYVMVSVFRMLGSALLHLTGFMYYTEGEMAYWYRPSARPAGALEPLPLVFFHGISPGLMVYLAVIRHLVSGRSALLVDMRHVGMGLDMRPPSR
;
A
#
# COMPACT_ATOMS: atom_id res chain seq x y z
N ILE A 1 8.14 26.03 -21.87
CA ILE A 1 7.48 25.57 -20.63
C ILE A 1 7.41 24.05 -20.70
N ILE A 2 8.34 23.36 -20.03
CA ILE A 2 8.54 21.92 -20.18
C ILE A 2 7.43 21.18 -19.42
N HIS A 3 6.80 20.17 -20.05
CA HIS A 3 5.78 19.26 -19.51
C HIS A 3 6.29 18.33 -18.38
N ARG A 4 7.10 18.86 -17.45
CA ARG A 4 7.61 18.16 -16.26
C ARG A 4 6.54 17.51 -15.36
N PRO A 5 5.27 17.99 -15.29
CA PRO A 5 4.27 17.31 -14.48
C PRO A 5 3.98 15.89 -14.98
N LEU A 6 3.88 15.70 -16.31
CA LEU A 6 3.49 14.41 -16.86
C LEU A 6 4.52 13.31 -16.54
N VAL A 7 5.80 13.61 -16.69
CA VAL A 7 6.89 12.66 -16.38
C VAL A 7 6.85 12.25 -14.90
N PHE A 8 6.61 13.22 -14.00
CA PHE A 8 6.46 12.94 -12.57
C PHE A 8 5.26 12.02 -12.31
N TYR A 9 4.09 12.29 -12.90
CA TYR A 9 2.90 11.44 -12.72
C TYR A 9 3.06 10.04 -13.29
N VAL A 10 3.73 9.91 -14.43
CA VAL A 10 4.06 8.61 -15.02
C VAL A 10 4.99 7.85 -14.09
N MET A 11 6.04 8.51 -13.58
CA MET A 11 6.98 7.90 -12.64
C MET A 11 6.29 7.43 -11.35
N VAL A 12 5.44 8.26 -10.74
CA VAL A 12 4.63 7.87 -9.57
C VAL A 12 3.74 6.67 -9.90
N SER A 13 3.06 6.68 -11.06
CA SER A 13 2.17 5.59 -11.49
C SER A 13 2.94 4.27 -11.63
N VAL A 14 4.13 4.32 -12.24
CA VAL A 14 5.02 3.15 -12.36
C VAL A 14 5.43 2.65 -10.98
N PHE A 15 5.82 3.52 -10.05
CA PHE A 15 6.18 3.12 -8.70
C PHE A 15 5.02 2.48 -7.92
N ARG A 16 3.80 3.02 -8.06
CA ARG A 16 2.60 2.41 -7.46
C ARG A 16 2.33 1.03 -8.04
N MET A 17 2.46 0.87 -9.36
CA MET A 17 2.25 -0.40 -10.05
C MET A 17 3.28 -1.46 -9.61
N LEU A 18 4.57 -1.10 -9.57
CA LEU A 18 5.63 -1.99 -9.10
C LEU A 18 5.45 -2.37 -7.62
N GLY A 19 5.11 -1.41 -6.76
CA GLY A 19 4.82 -1.67 -5.36
C GLY A 19 3.64 -2.63 -5.16
N SER A 20 2.56 -2.42 -5.91
CA SER A 20 1.38 -3.28 -5.93
C SER A 20 1.72 -4.72 -6.35
N ALA A 21 2.47 -4.86 -7.45
CA ALA A 21 2.92 -6.17 -7.93
C ALA A 21 3.77 -6.90 -6.88
N LEU A 22 4.72 -6.21 -6.24
CA LEU A 22 5.56 -6.78 -5.19
C LEU A 22 4.73 -7.18 -3.95
N LEU A 23 3.72 -6.39 -3.57
CA LEU A 23 2.82 -6.75 -2.46
C LEU A 23 2.02 -8.01 -2.78
N HIS A 24 1.46 -8.12 -3.98
CA HIS A 24 0.79 -9.35 -4.42
C HIS A 24 1.71 -10.57 -4.38
N LEU A 25 2.94 -10.44 -4.88
CA LEU A 25 3.93 -11.53 -4.85
C LEU A 25 4.33 -11.95 -3.42
N THR A 26 4.14 -11.08 -2.43
CA THR A 26 4.43 -11.37 -1.01
C THR A 26 3.22 -11.86 -0.22
N GLY A 27 2.11 -12.16 -0.91
CA GLY A 27 0.90 -12.73 -0.32
C GLY A 27 -0.06 -11.70 0.27
N PHE A 28 0.07 -10.42 -0.08
CA PHE A 28 -0.94 -9.43 0.23
C PHE A 28 -2.07 -9.45 -0.81
N MET A 29 -3.28 -9.21 -0.31
CA MET A 29 -4.48 -9.04 -1.08
C MET A 29 -4.93 -7.58 -0.95
N TYR A 30 -5.37 -7.00 -2.06
CA TYR A 30 -5.84 -5.61 -2.09
C TYR A 30 -7.35 -5.55 -1.92
N TYR A 31 -7.80 -4.67 -1.03
CA TYR A 31 -9.20 -4.43 -0.73
C TYR A 31 -9.52 -2.93 -0.80
N THR A 32 -10.79 -2.62 -1.03
CA THR A 32 -11.29 -1.24 -1.00
C THR A 32 -12.68 -1.25 -0.39
N GLU A 33 -12.84 -0.53 0.71
CA GLU A 33 -14.10 -0.36 1.43
C GLU A 33 -14.43 1.13 1.48
N GLY A 34 -15.46 1.54 0.72
CA GLY A 34 -15.77 2.96 0.51
C GLY A 34 -14.58 3.73 -0.10
N GLU A 35 -14.10 4.75 0.60
CA GLU A 35 -12.94 5.55 0.19
C GLU A 35 -11.59 4.98 0.67
N MET A 36 -11.62 3.96 1.53
CA MET A 36 -10.43 3.40 2.14
C MET A 36 -9.90 2.24 1.31
N ALA A 37 -8.66 2.35 0.85
CA ALA A 37 -7.93 1.26 0.23
C ALA A 37 -6.95 0.65 1.23
N TYR A 38 -6.81 -0.67 1.24
CA TYR A 38 -5.84 -1.32 2.10
C TYR A 38 -5.36 -2.66 1.53
N TRP A 39 -4.19 -3.08 1.97
CA TRP A 39 -3.61 -4.38 1.69
C TRP A 39 -3.68 -5.24 2.93
N TYR A 40 -4.18 -6.46 2.80
CA TYR A 40 -4.26 -7.41 3.91
C TYR A 40 -3.46 -8.65 3.60
N ARG A 41 -2.70 -9.13 4.59
CA ARG A 41 -2.00 -10.40 4.56
C ARG A 41 -2.34 -11.20 5.82
N PRO A 42 -2.89 -12.42 5.67
CA PRO A 42 -3.18 -13.28 6.81
C PRO A 42 -1.88 -13.78 7.46
N SER A 43 -1.98 -14.11 8.75
CA SER A 43 -0.88 -14.78 9.46
C SER A 43 -0.65 -16.16 8.85
N ALA A 44 0.63 -16.53 8.66
CA ALA A 44 1.00 -17.86 8.19
C ALA A 44 1.08 -18.90 9.32
N ARG A 45 0.72 -18.51 10.55
CA ARG A 45 0.81 -19.42 11.71
C ARG A 45 -0.37 -20.39 11.76
N PRO A 46 -0.17 -21.61 12.29
CA PRO A 46 -1.26 -22.57 12.50
C PRO A 46 -2.31 -22.03 13.46
N ALA A 47 -3.58 -22.37 13.20
CA ALA A 47 -4.67 -22.08 14.11
C ALA A 47 -4.39 -22.68 15.50
N GLY A 48 -4.44 -21.85 16.55
CA GLY A 48 -4.16 -22.25 17.93
C GLY A 48 -2.77 -21.89 18.47
N ALA A 49 -1.86 -21.41 17.63
CA ALA A 49 -0.64 -20.75 18.11
C ALA A 49 -0.97 -19.36 18.66
N LEU A 50 -0.20 -18.87 19.66
CA LEU A 50 -0.28 -17.47 20.09
C LEU A 50 0.06 -16.56 18.90
N GLU A 51 -0.98 -15.92 18.35
CA GLU A 51 -0.85 -14.92 17.29
C GLU A 51 -0.19 -13.66 17.88
N PRO A 52 0.89 -13.14 17.29
CA PRO A 52 1.39 -11.82 17.65
C PRO A 52 0.33 -10.77 17.33
N LEU A 53 0.37 -9.62 18.02
CA LEU A 53 -0.55 -8.52 17.70
C LEU A 53 -0.46 -8.17 16.20
N PRO A 54 -1.62 -8.01 15.53
CA PRO A 54 -1.68 -7.67 14.11
C PRO A 54 -0.99 -6.33 13.87
N LEU A 55 -0.28 -6.22 12.74
CA LEU A 55 0.32 -4.95 12.32
C LEU A 55 -0.71 -4.14 11.53
N VAL A 56 -0.99 -2.91 11.96
CA VAL A 56 -1.65 -1.91 11.13
C VAL A 56 -0.62 -0.85 10.75
N PHE A 57 -0.32 -0.73 9.46
CA PHE A 57 0.69 0.20 8.94
C PHE A 57 0.03 1.31 8.14
N PHE A 58 0.31 2.55 8.51
CA PHE A 58 -0.08 3.75 7.75
C PHE A 58 1.16 4.33 7.09
N HIS A 59 1.13 4.52 5.78
CA HIS A 59 2.23 5.16 5.06
C HIS A 59 2.15 6.69 5.18
N GLY A 60 3.32 7.35 5.10
CA GLY A 60 3.39 8.81 5.00
C GLY A 60 3.26 9.32 3.56
N ILE A 61 3.58 10.60 3.36
CA ILE A 61 3.59 11.22 2.03
C ILE A 61 4.70 10.56 1.19
N SER A 62 4.28 9.78 0.20
CA SER A 62 5.18 8.94 -0.60
C SER A 62 4.49 8.48 -1.89
N PRO A 63 5.23 8.00 -2.90
CA PRO A 63 4.65 7.36 -4.09
C PRO A 63 4.14 5.94 -3.78
N GLY A 64 3.22 5.83 -2.81
CA GLY A 64 2.63 4.58 -2.33
C GLY A 64 3.54 3.77 -1.39
N LEU A 65 3.14 2.53 -1.12
CA LEU A 65 3.80 1.64 -0.16
C LEU A 65 5.18 1.13 -0.59
N MET A 66 5.58 1.37 -1.85
CA MET A 66 6.79 0.80 -2.42
C MET A 66 8.06 1.20 -1.65
N VAL A 67 8.13 2.47 -1.21
CA VAL A 67 9.29 2.99 -0.45
C VAL A 67 9.46 2.34 0.92
N TYR A 68 8.38 1.74 1.44
CA TYR A 68 8.36 1.08 2.75
C TYR A 68 8.53 -0.44 2.66
N LEU A 69 8.66 -1.02 1.46
CA LEU A 69 8.65 -2.48 1.28
C LEU A 69 9.71 -3.20 2.13
N ALA A 70 10.92 -2.65 2.21
CA ALA A 70 11.98 -3.25 3.03
C ALA A 70 11.56 -3.35 4.50
N VAL A 71 11.06 -2.25 5.07
CA VAL A 71 10.60 -2.19 6.46
C VAL A 71 9.37 -3.07 6.67
N ILE A 72 8.39 -2.99 5.78
CA ILE A 72 7.16 -3.80 5.82
C ILE A 72 7.53 -5.29 5.87
N ARG A 73 8.44 -5.76 5.01
CA ARG A 73 8.87 -7.17 4.99
C ARG A 73 9.40 -7.65 6.34
N HIS A 74 10.10 -6.80 7.08
CA HIS A 74 10.57 -7.14 8.42
C HIS A 74 9.44 -7.11 9.46
N LEU A 75 8.58 -6.09 9.42
CA LEU A 75 7.51 -5.91 10.42
C LEU A 75 6.40 -6.97 10.32
N VAL A 76 6.10 -7.45 9.12
CA VAL A 76 5.03 -8.44 8.89
C VAL A 76 5.45 -9.88 9.14
N SER A 77 6.71 -10.11 9.51
CA SER A 77 7.20 -11.46 9.78
C SER A 77 6.44 -12.10 10.94
N GLY A 78 5.78 -13.23 10.66
CA GLY A 78 5.12 -14.07 11.66
C GLY A 78 3.78 -13.56 12.21
N ARG A 79 3.19 -12.52 11.61
CA ARG A 79 1.92 -11.93 12.06
C ARG A 79 1.05 -11.51 10.87
N SER A 80 -0.26 -11.36 11.11
CA SER A 80 -1.15 -10.73 10.13
C SER A 80 -0.86 -9.23 10.00
N ALA A 81 -1.12 -8.68 8.82
CA ALA A 81 -0.81 -7.30 8.51
C ALA A 81 -1.88 -6.63 7.66
N LEU A 82 -2.17 -5.37 8.00
CA LEU A 82 -3.04 -4.47 7.25
C LEU A 82 -2.24 -3.20 6.92
N LEU A 83 -2.04 -2.91 5.63
CA LEU A 83 -1.33 -1.72 5.15
C LEU A 83 -2.37 -0.78 4.54
N VAL A 84 -2.62 0.34 5.19
CA VAL A 84 -3.61 1.33 4.73
C VAL A 84 -3.00 2.17 3.61
N ASP A 85 -3.64 2.18 2.43
CA ASP A 85 -3.32 3.08 1.32
C ASP A 85 -4.25 4.30 1.36
N MET A 86 -3.71 5.42 1.83
CA MET A 86 -4.45 6.67 1.97
C MET A 86 -4.31 7.48 0.68
N ARG A 87 -5.35 7.44 -0.16
CA ARG A 87 -5.40 8.13 -1.47
C ARG A 87 -5.06 9.62 -1.38
N HIS A 88 -5.50 10.30 -0.31
CA HIS A 88 -5.27 11.73 -0.08
C HIS A 88 -3.88 12.07 0.46
N VAL A 89 -3.12 11.08 0.95
CA VAL A 89 -1.77 11.26 1.51
C VAL A 89 -0.70 10.72 0.56
N GLY A 90 -1.04 9.80 -0.33
CA GLY A 90 -0.16 9.34 -1.40
C GLY A 90 0.16 10.48 -2.37
N MET A 91 1.39 10.49 -2.90
CA MET A 91 1.84 11.45 -3.92
C MET A 91 1.19 11.20 -5.30
N GLY A 92 -0.11 10.95 -5.36
CA GLY A 92 -0.89 10.76 -6.59
C GLY A 92 -1.99 11.82 -6.70
N LEU A 93 -2.41 12.13 -7.93
CA LEU A 93 -3.62 12.91 -8.15
C LEU A 93 -4.80 11.95 -8.24
N ASP A 94 -5.82 12.15 -7.41
CA ASP A 94 -7.13 11.56 -7.69
C ASP A 94 -7.78 12.40 -8.80
N MET A 95 -7.78 11.85 -10.01
CA MET A 95 -8.35 12.51 -11.20
C MET A 95 -9.88 12.35 -11.26
N ARG A 96 -10.51 11.78 -10.23
CA ARG A 96 -11.97 11.75 -10.14
C ARG A 96 -12.48 13.18 -9.92
N PRO A 97 -13.33 13.72 -10.82
CA PRO A 97 -13.95 15.01 -10.57
C PRO A 97 -14.79 14.90 -9.29
N PRO A 98 -14.79 15.92 -8.41
CA PRO A 98 -15.64 15.92 -7.24
C PRO A 98 -17.10 15.81 -7.70
N SER A 99 -17.81 14.79 -7.22
CA SER A 99 -19.26 14.70 -7.41
C SER A 99 -19.90 15.84 -6.63
N ARG A 100 -20.56 16.75 -7.35
CA ARG A 100 -21.42 17.79 -6.77
C ARG A 100 -22.63 17.18 -6.08
#